data_AF-A0A9C9KA45-F1
#
_entry.id   AF-A0A9C9KA45-F1
#
_cell.length_a   1.000
_cell.length_b   1.000
_cell.length_c   1.000
_cell.angle_alpha   90.00
_cell.angle_beta   90.00
_cell.angle_gamma   90.00
#
_symmetry.space_group_name_H-M   'P 1'
#
loop_
_entity.id
_entity.type
_entity.pdbx_description
1 polymer ?
#
loop_
_entity_poly.entity_id
_entity_poly.type
_entity_poly.pdbx_seq_one_letter_code
_entity_poly.pdbx_strand_id
1 'polypeptide(L)'
;MSHRRCRGARAGKEWKMKSGIIAVVLAGIVVSGGIAYAFHRTVDGPVDGVVAVTAKTRGSTEVVNVDDLAGNPEGFKGEFVLRGAVAGVRKTDGVFAVVDSREFESCGVLTCALNTIPVKFDGELPAPKSIVEITGRVIRGEKGLIINAESVKAVK
;
A
#
# COMPACT_ATOMS: atom_id res chain seq x y z
N MET A 1 25.93 20.58 -50.99
CA MET A 1 26.67 19.73 -50.05
C MET A 1 25.65 19.01 -49.17
N SER A 2 25.26 17.77 -49.43
CA SER A 2 26.01 16.51 -49.53
C SER A 2 26.52 15.97 -48.18
N HIS A 3 26.02 14.76 -47.88
CA HIS A 3 26.48 13.78 -46.89
C HIS A 3 26.17 14.08 -45.41
N ARG A 4 25.66 13.14 -44.61
CA ARG A 4 25.81 11.69 -44.67
C ARG A 4 24.71 10.99 -43.83
N ARG A 5 24.18 9.91 -44.38
CA ARG A 5 23.33 8.90 -43.71
C ARG A 5 24.06 8.35 -42.48
N CYS A 6 23.38 8.29 -41.34
CA CYS A 6 23.64 7.27 -40.34
C CYS A 6 22.55 6.21 -40.45
N ARG A 7 22.86 5.18 -41.26
CA ARG A 7 22.17 3.89 -41.26
C ARG A 7 22.73 3.12 -40.05
N GLY A 8 21.91 2.93 -39.03
CA GLY A 8 22.16 1.99 -37.93
C GLY A 8 21.15 0.86 -38.00
N ALA A 9 21.41 -0.12 -38.86
CA ALA A 9 20.70 -1.39 -38.87
C ALA A 9 21.38 -2.36 -37.89
N ARG A 10 20.56 -3.11 -37.13
CA ARG A 10 20.80 -4.34 -36.36
C ARG A 10 20.23 -4.19 -34.96
N ALA A 11 19.53 -5.16 -34.38
CA ALA A 11 19.14 -6.48 -34.82
C ALA A 11 17.97 -6.89 -33.92
N GLY A 12 16.96 -7.53 -34.52
CA GLY A 12 15.98 -8.26 -33.75
C GLY A 12 16.67 -9.28 -32.84
N LYS A 13 16.29 -9.27 -31.57
CA LYS A 13 16.46 -10.44 -30.72
C LYS A 13 15.07 -10.96 -30.40
N GLU A 14 14.64 -11.85 -31.28
CA GLU A 14 13.69 -12.93 -31.02
C GLU A 14 13.99 -13.51 -29.63
N TRP A 15 13.20 -13.14 -28.62
CA TRP A 15 13.30 -13.75 -27.31
C TRP A 15 12.60 -15.11 -27.37
N LYS A 16 13.38 -16.11 -27.79
CA LYS A 16 13.02 -17.53 -27.75
C LYS A 16 12.67 -17.88 -26.30
N MET A 17 11.37 -17.97 -25.99
CA MET A 17 10.89 -18.58 -24.76
C MET A 17 11.40 -20.02 -24.74
N LYS A 18 12.39 -20.32 -23.90
CA LYS A 18 12.76 -21.69 -23.59
C LYS A 18 11.76 -22.19 -22.56
N SER A 19 10.73 -22.87 -23.05
CA SER A 19 9.78 -23.65 -22.23
C SER A 19 10.55 -24.63 -21.35
N GLY A 20 10.76 -24.27 -20.09
CA GLY A 20 11.07 -25.22 -19.03
C GLY A 20 9.77 -25.68 -18.41
N ILE A 21 9.31 -26.88 -18.80
CA ILE A 21 8.17 -27.55 -18.18
C ILE A 21 8.60 -27.96 -16.77
N ILE A 22 8.09 -27.26 -15.74
CA ILE A 22 8.29 -27.64 -14.34
C ILE A 22 7.34 -28.82 -14.08
N ALA A 23 7.91 -30.01 -13.91
CA ALA A 23 7.16 -31.21 -13.56
C ALA A 23 6.61 -31.10 -12.14
N VAL A 24 5.29 -31.02 -12.01
CA VAL A 24 4.57 -31.11 -10.74
C VAL A 24 4.48 -32.58 -10.36
N VAL A 25 5.14 -32.98 -9.28
CA VAL A 25 5.05 -34.34 -8.73
C VAL A 25 3.75 -34.45 -7.93
N LEU A 26 2.79 -35.18 -8.51
CA LEU A 26 1.53 -35.57 -7.88
C LEU A 26 1.76 -36.78 -6.96
N ALA A 27 1.55 -36.60 -5.66
CA ALA A 27 1.33 -37.68 -4.70
C ALA A 27 0.45 -37.09 -3.59
N GLY A 28 -0.67 -37.64 -3.16
CA GLY A 28 -1.45 -38.79 -3.56
C GLY A 28 -2.82 -38.61 -2.88
N ILE A 29 -3.86 -39.16 -3.49
CA ILE A 29 -5.26 -39.03 -3.08
C ILE A 29 -5.50 -39.83 -1.78
N VAL A 30 -6.21 -39.24 -0.81
CA VAL A 30 -6.95 -39.99 0.23
C VAL A 30 -8.44 -39.74 0.01
N VAL A 31 -9.14 -40.77 -0.48
CA VAL A 31 -10.61 -40.83 -0.56
C VAL A 31 -11.15 -41.38 0.76
N SER A 32 -12.32 -40.85 1.14
CA SER A 32 -13.43 -41.44 1.93
C SER A 32 -13.75 -40.64 3.20
N GLY A 33 -14.97 -40.17 3.45
CA GLY A 33 -16.23 -40.30 2.74
C GLY A 33 -17.18 -39.14 3.07
N GLY A 34 -18.20 -38.96 2.23
CA GLY A 34 -19.24 -37.96 2.46
C GLY A 34 -20.25 -38.39 3.53
N ILE A 35 -21.02 -37.42 4.04
CA ILE A 35 -22.49 -37.36 4.01
C ILE A 35 -22.96 -35.99 4.54
N ALA A 36 -23.79 -35.35 3.71
CA ALA A 36 -24.89 -34.39 3.95
C ALA A 36 -24.77 -33.25 4.98
N TYR A 37 -24.89 -32.02 4.44
CA TYR A 37 -25.35 -30.81 5.14
C TYR A 37 -26.74 -31.01 5.78
N ALA A 38 -26.90 -30.63 7.05
CA ALA A 38 -28.09 -29.94 7.57
C ALA A 38 -27.84 -29.39 9.00
N PHE A 39 -27.82 -28.06 9.11
CA PHE A 39 -28.37 -27.25 10.20
C PHE A 39 -28.37 -27.79 11.66
N HIS A 40 -27.66 -27.01 12.48
CA HIS A 40 -28.09 -26.40 13.75
C HIS A 40 -27.51 -26.95 15.07
N ARG A 41 -26.90 -25.99 15.79
CA ARG A 41 -26.66 -25.88 17.25
C ARG A 41 -25.49 -26.72 17.78
N THR A 42 -24.69 -26.29 18.74
CA THR A 42 -24.38 -25.05 19.46
C THR A 42 -23.17 -25.45 20.35
N VAL A 43 -22.46 -24.46 20.90
CA VAL A 43 -21.68 -24.55 22.16
C VAL A 43 -20.20 -25.00 22.07
N ASP A 44 -19.36 -24.00 22.38
CA ASP A 44 -18.09 -23.98 23.14
C ASP A 44 -16.82 -24.72 22.70
N GLY A 45 -15.79 -23.91 22.42
CA GLY A 45 -14.56 -23.92 23.23
C GLY A 45 -13.40 -24.80 22.77
N PRO A 46 -12.14 -24.43 23.09
CA PRO A 46 -11.11 -24.22 22.07
C PRO A 46 -9.91 -25.17 22.19
N VAL A 47 -9.30 -25.56 21.06
CA VAL A 47 -7.91 -26.03 21.01
C VAL A 47 -7.20 -25.58 19.72
N ASP A 48 -6.05 -24.95 19.95
CA ASP A 48 -4.84 -24.87 19.14
C ASP A 48 -4.90 -24.64 17.61
N GLY A 49 -4.45 -23.44 17.25
CA GLY A 49 -3.10 -23.35 16.70
C GLY A 49 -2.96 -23.67 15.21
N VAL A 50 -3.74 -23.01 14.36
CA VAL A 50 -3.30 -22.76 12.98
C VAL A 50 -3.11 -21.26 12.84
N VAL A 51 -1.85 -20.82 12.79
CA VAL A 51 -1.47 -19.48 12.34
C VAL A 51 -1.81 -19.43 10.84
N ALA A 52 -3.09 -19.24 10.56
CA ALA A 52 -3.50 -18.61 9.33
C ALA A 52 -2.84 -17.24 9.37
N VAL A 53 -1.89 -17.00 8.48
CA VAL A 53 -1.51 -15.64 8.09
C VAL A 53 -2.77 -15.09 7.42
N THR A 54 -3.71 -14.66 8.24
CA THR A 54 -4.80 -13.82 7.83
C THR A 54 -4.10 -12.58 7.31
N ALA A 55 -4.06 -12.45 5.98
CA ALA A 55 -3.94 -11.13 5.39
C ALA A 55 -5.12 -10.38 5.98
N LYS A 56 -4.85 -9.63 7.06
CA LYS A 56 -5.83 -8.79 7.73
C LYS A 56 -6.26 -7.83 6.64
N THR A 57 -7.41 -8.10 6.01
CA THR A 57 -8.18 -7.07 5.37
C THR A 57 -8.53 -6.14 6.52
N ARG A 58 -7.63 -5.19 6.80
CA ARG A 58 -7.88 -4.11 7.73
C ARG A 58 -9.10 -3.42 7.14
N GLY A 59 -10.27 -3.70 7.73
CA GLY A 59 -11.45 -2.92 7.44
C GLY A 59 -11.09 -1.45 7.61
N SER A 60 -11.76 -0.58 6.85
CA SER A 60 -11.54 0.86 6.73
C SER A 60 -11.63 1.68 8.04
N THR A 61 -11.55 1.03 9.20
CA THR A 61 -11.69 1.60 10.55
C THR A 61 -10.37 1.74 11.30
N GLU A 62 -9.31 1.02 10.90
CA GLU A 62 -8.00 1.14 11.57
C GLU A 62 -7.25 2.37 11.04
N VAL A 63 -7.00 3.35 11.92
CA VAL A 63 -6.16 4.50 11.63
C VAL A 63 -4.69 4.07 11.68
N VAL A 64 -3.99 4.31 10.58
CA VAL A 64 -2.57 4.02 10.37
C VAL A 64 -1.76 5.30 10.58
N ASN A 65 -0.60 5.21 11.22
CA ASN A 65 0.31 6.35 11.33
C ASN A 65 1.41 6.30 10.26
N VAL A 66 2.05 7.44 10.02
CA VAL A 66 3.06 7.60 8.97
C VAL A 66 4.26 6.67 9.16
N ASP A 67 4.76 6.50 10.39
CA ASP A 67 5.89 5.61 10.63
C ASP A 67 5.55 4.14 10.42
N ASP A 68 4.33 3.72 10.81
CA ASP A 68 3.86 2.36 10.61
C ASP A 68 3.80 2.02 9.11
N LEU A 69 3.33 2.99 8.31
CA LEU A 69 3.29 2.89 6.85
C LEU A 69 4.69 2.91 6.23
N ALA A 70 5.58 3.79 6.70
CA ALA A 70 6.95 3.89 6.20
C ALA A 70 7.78 2.63 6.48
N GLY A 71 7.58 2.00 7.64
CA GLY A 71 8.30 0.79 8.05
C GLY A 71 7.90 -0.47 7.28
N ASN A 72 6.65 -0.55 6.79
CA ASN A 72 6.18 -1.71 6.01
C ASN A 72 5.08 -1.36 4.99
N PRO A 73 5.42 -0.63 3.92
CA PRO A 73 4.41 -0.16 2.96
C PRO A 73 3.68 -1.28 2.23
N GLU A 74 4.33 -2.43 2.02
CA GLU A 74 3.73 -3.57 1.33
C GLU A 74 2.65 -4.30 2.16
N GLY A 75 2.66 -4.06 3.48
CA GLY A 75 1.62 -4.51 4.40
C GLY A 75 0.29 -3.76 4.28
N PHE A 76 0.26 -2.63 3.56
CA PHE A 76 -0.94 -1.80 3.40
C PHE A 76 -1.50 -1.96 1.98
N LYS A 77 -2.44 -2.90 1.85
CA LYS A 77 -3.15 -3.19 0.60
C LYS A 77 -4.56 -2.62 0.65
N GLY A 78 -4.99 -2.02 -0.45
CA GLY A 78 -6.31 -1.42 -0.56
C GLY A 78 -6.38 -0.04 0.08
N GLU A 79 -7.60 0.35 0.45
CA GLU A 79 -7.88 1.62 1.12
C GLU A 79 -7.66 1.53 2.63
N PHE A 80 -7.14 2.60 3.21
CA PHE A 80 -6.98 2.77 4.65
C PHE A 80 -7.08 4.25 5.03
N VAL A 81 -7.16 4.53 6.33
CA VAL A 81 -7.09 5.88 6.88
C VAL A 81 -5.68 6.11 7.43
N LEU A 82 -4.97 7.10 6.89
CA LEU A 82 -3.66 7.55 7.35
C LEU A 82 -3.81 8.82 8.17
N ARG A 83 -3.30 8.84 9.41
CA ARG A 83 -3.21 10.05 10.24
C ARG A 83 -1.81 10.63 10.18
N GLY A 84 -1.70 11.93 9.93
CA GLY A 84 -0.41 12.62 9.85
C GLY A 84 -0.52 14.13 10.01
N ALA A 85 0.61 14.77 10.27
CA ALA A 85 0.75 16.23 10.31
C ALA A 85 1.25 16.75 8.96
N VAL A 86 0.62 17.78 8.41
CA VAL A 86 1.00 18.35 7.11
C VAL A 86 2.33 19.11 7.21
N ALA A 87 3.37 18.58 6.58
CA ALA A 87 4.71 19.15 6.59
C ALA A 87 4.93 20.21 5.51
N GLY A 88 4.24 20.11 4.37
CA GLY A 88 4.37 21.05 3.28
C GLY A 88 3.37 20.79 2.15
N VAL A 89 3.15 21.79 1.31
CA VAL A 89 2.13 21.76 0.24
C VAL A 89 2.72 22.27 -1.06
N ARG A 90 2.52 21.53 -2.15
CA ARG A 90 2.87 21.92 -3.53
C ARG A 90 1.58 22.02 -4.36
N LYS A 91 0.98 23.21 -4.34
CA LYS A 91 -0.33 23.48 -4.97
C LYS A 91 -0.36 23.17 -6.47
N THR A 92 0.73 23.43 -7.19
CA THR A 92 0.83 23.18 -8.64
C THR A 92 0.68 21.72 -9.02
N ASP A 93 1.00 20.81 -8.10
CA ASP A 93 1.09 19.38 -8.37
C ASP A 93 -0.08 18.61 -7.72
N GLY A 94 -0.91 19.28 -6.91
CA GLY A 94 -1.93 18.62 -6.09
C GLY A 94 -1.32 17.67 -5.06
N VAL A 95 -0.13 18.00 -4.55
CA VAL A 95 0.62 17.14 -3.61
C VAL A 95 0.91 17.89 -2.32
N PHE A 96 0.70 17.22 -1.19
CA PHE A 96 1.20 17.64 0.11
C PHE A 96 1.99 16.52 0.78
N ALA A 97 2.82 16.88 1.74
CA ALA A 97 3.66 15.94 2.47
C ALA A 97 3.15 15.81 3.91
N VAL A 98 3.16 14.60 4.46
CA VAL A 98 2.80 14.35 5.86
C VAL A 98 3.92 13.65 6.62
N VAL A 99 4.04 13.99 7.90
CA VAL A 99 4.90 13.33 8.89
C VAL A 99 4.03 12.68 9.97
N ASP A 100 4.59 11.82 10.82
CA ASP A 100 3.84 11.18 11.88
C ASP A 100 3.25 12.23 12.84
N SER A 101 1.93 12.18 13.01
CA SER A 101 1.22 13.11 13.89
C SER A 101 1.73 13.03 15.33
N ARG A 102 2.08 11.84 15.82
CA ARG A 102 2.52 11.62 17.21
C ARG A 102 3.86 12.30 17.47
N GLU A 103 4.76 12.24 16.49
CA GLU A 103 6.06 12.93 16.56
C GLU A 103 5.89 14.44 16.50
N PHE A 104 5.03 14.95 15.61
CA PHE A 104 4.75 16.38 15.54
C PHE A 104 4.06 16.90 16.81
N GLU A 105 3.09 16.16 17.35
CA GLU A 105 2.38 16.48 18.59
C GLU A 105 3.35 16.47 19.79
N SER A 106 4.30 15.53 19.83
CA SER A 106 5.28 15.42 20.91
C SER A 106 6.40 16.47 20.82
N CYS A 107 6.91 16.78 19.64
CA CYS A 107 8.05 17.68 19.47
C CYS A 107 7.65 19.13 19.17
N GLY A 108 6.44 19.37 18.67
CA GLY A 108 5.94 20.68 18.23
C GLY A 108 6.58 21.20 16.94
N VAL A 109 7.48 20.44 16.32
CA VAL A 109 8.23 20.80 15.11
C VAL A 109 8.21 19.67 14.09
N LEU A 110 8.13 20.02 12.81
CA LEU A 110 8.02 19.07 11.70
C LEU A 110 9.34 18.33 11.40
N THR A 111 10.47 18.86 11.86
CA THR A 111 11.81 18.29 11.63
C THR A 111 12.17 17.17 12.60
N CYS A 112 11.29 16.86 13.56
CA CYS A 112 11.49 15.73 14.48
C CYS A 112 11.34 14.39 13.75
N ALA A 113 10.38 14.34 12.82
CA ALA A 113 10.05 13.15 12.07
C ALA A 113 11.09 12.85 10.99
N LEU A 114 11.51 11.59 10.92
CA LEU A 114 12.43 11.10 9.90
C LEU A 114 11.71 10.71 8.60
N ASN A 115 10.46 10.27 8.73
CA ASN A 115 9.66 9.80 7.61
C ASN A 115 8.70 10.89 7.14
N THR A 116 8.75 11.18 5.84
CA THR A 116 7.83 12.09 5.18
C THR A 116 7.21 11.38 3.99
N ILE A 117 5.88 11.28 3.97
CA ILE A 117 5.15 10.58 2.91
C ILE A 117 4.41 11.61 2.04
N PRO A 118 4.61 11.58 0.71
CA PRO A 118 3.83 12.41 -0.20
C PRO A 118 2.40 11.87 -0.36
N VAL A 119 1.46 12.79 -0.51
CA VAL A 119 0.04 12.53 -0.69
C VAL A 119 -0.45 13.35 -1.86
N LYS A 120 -0.98 12.67 -2.88
CA LYS A 120 -1.68 13.30 -4.01
C LYS A 120 -3.16 13.44 -3.68
N PHE A 121 -3.71 14.62 -3.86
CA PHE A 121 -5.11 14.93 -3.61
C PHE A 121 -5.60 15.99 -4.60
N ASP A 122 -6.71 15.68 -5.28
CA ASP A 122 -7.31 16.58 -6.28
C ASP A 122 -8.27 17.60 -5.65
N GLY A 123 -8.50 17.55 -4.34
CA GLY A 123 -9.36 18.48 -3.59
C GLY A 123 -8.60 19.66 -2.97
N GLU A 124 -9.23 20.30 -1.98
CA GLU A 124 -8.62 21.42 -1.24
C GLU A 124 -7.45 20.91 -0.37
N LEU A 125 -6.25 21.44 -0.63
CA LEU A 125 -5.06 21.02 0.09
C LEU A 125 -5.07 21.56 1.54
N PRO A 126 -4.79 20.73 2.55
CA PRO A 126 -4.84 21.14 3.94
C PRO A 126 -3.73 22.14 4.29
N ALA A 127 -3.94 22.92 5.35
CA ALA A 127 -2.96 23.88 5.82
C ALA A 127 -1.71 23.17 6.41
N PRO A 128 -0.49 23.72 6.20
CA PRO A 128 0.69 23.24 6.91
C PRO A 128 0.49 23.23 8.43
N LYS A 129 1.10 22.27 9.12
CA LYS A 129 1.00 22.02 10.57
C LYS A 129 -0.38 21.60 11.07
N SER A 130 -1.35 21.35 10.19
CA SER A 130 -2.61 20.72 10.58
C SER A 130 -2.44 19.20 10.71
N ILE A 131 -3.17 18.59 11.65
CA ILE A 131 -3.33 17.14 11.72
C ILE A 131 -4.49 16.75 10.80
N VAL A 132 -4.27 15.74 9.97
CA VAL A 132 -5.27 15.25 9.02
C VAL A 132 -5.41 13.73 9.10
N GLU A 133 -6.62 13.27 8.83
CA GLU A 133 -6.92 11.89 8.46
C GLU A 133 -7.17 11.82 6.95
N ILE A 134 -6.48 10.90 6.29
CA ILE A 134 -6.45 10.75 4.85
C ILE A 134 -6.98 9.37 4.51
N THR A 135 -8.14 9.30 3.87
CA THR A 135 -8.63 8.05 3.28
C THR A 135 -8.00 7.91 1.91
N GLY A 136 -7.30 6.81 1.67
CA GLY A 136 -6.66 6.57 0.39
C GLY A 136 -5.89 5.27 0.33
N ARG A 137 -5.02 5.16 -0.68
CA ARG A 137 -4.26 3.93 -0.94
C ARG A 137 -2.84 4.24 -1.40
N VAL A 138 -1.92 3.33 -1.12
CA VAL A 138 -0.55 3.39 -1.64
C VAL A 138 -0.57 3.10 -3.14
N ILE A 139 0.11 3.95 -3.92
CA ILE A 139 0.41 3.73 -5.34
C ILE A 139 1.91 3.95 -5.59
N ARG A 140 2.41 3.46 -6.74
CA ARG A 140 3.76 3.78 -7.22
C ARG A 140 3.70 5.08 -8.03
N GLY A 141 4.41 6.10 -7.57
CA GLY A 141 4.72 7.32 -8.31
C GLY A 141 6.11 7.26 -8.95
N GLU A 142 6.52 8.34 -9.60
CA GLU A 142 7.80 8.42 -10.33
C GLU A 142 9.03 8.31 -9.42
N LYS A 143 8.92 8.82 -8.19
CA LYS A 143 10.03 8.90 -7.22
C LYS A 143 9.91 7.90 -6.06
N GLY A 144 8.96 6.96 -6.14
CA GLY A 144 8.69 6.00 -5.08
C GLY A 144 7.21 5.91 -4.75
N LEU A 145 6.90 5.46 -3.53
CA LEU A 145 5.52 5.31 -3.09
C LEU A 145 4.89 6.65 -2.75
N ILE A 146 3.62 6.81 -3.10
CA ILE A 146 2.79 7.98 -2.82
C ILE A 146 1.40 7.52 -2.39
N ILE A 147 0.75 8.29 -1.53
CA ILE A 147 -0.66 8.05 -1.20
C ILE A 147 -1.53 8.74 -2.23
N ASN A 148 -2.41 7.99 -2.89
CA ASN A 148 -3.51 8.56 -3.66
C ASN A 148 -4.70 8.74 -2.72
N ALA A 149 -4.97 9.97 -2.31
CA ALA A 149 -6.05 10.28 -1.37
C ALA A 149 -7.39 10.40 -2.10
N GLU A 150 -8.40 9.72 -1.56
CA GLU A 150 -9.80 9.92 -1.92
C GLU A 150 -10.42 11.05 -1.11
N SER A 151 -10.11 11.13 0.19
CA SER A 151 -10.57 12.23 1.04
C SER A 151 -9.54 12.62 2.09
N VAL A 152 -9.59 13.88 2.50
CA VAL A 152 -8.75 14.46 3.54
C VAL A 152 -9.64 15.22 4.51
N LYS A 153 -9.50 14.93 5.80
CA LYS A 153 -10.25 15.57 6.89
C LYS A 153 -9.29 16.12 7.92
N ALA A 154 -9.43 17.40 8.27
CA ALA A 154 -8.67 17.96 9.38
C ALA A 154 -9.21 17.42 10.72
N VAL A 155 -8.29 17.00 11.58
CA VAL A 155 -8.58 16.61 12.97
C VAL A 155 -8.48 17.87 13.82
N LYS A 156 -9.48 18.12 14.66
CA LYS A 156 -9.51 19.25 15.60
C LYS A 156 -8.93 18.88 16.95
#